data_AF-A0A101XTG8-F1
#
_entry.id   AF-A0A101XTG8-F1
#
_cell.length_a   1.000
_cell.length_b   1.000
_cell.length_c   1.000
_cell.angle_alpha   90.00
_cell.angle_beta   90.00
_cell.angle_gamma   90.00
#
_symmetry.space_group_name_H-M   'P 1'
#
loop_
_entity.id
_entity.type
_entity.pdbx_description
1 polymer ?
#
loop_
_entity_poly.entity_id
_entity_poly.type
_entity_poly.pdbx_seq_one_letter_code
_entity_poly.pdbx_strand_id
1 'polypeptide(L)'
;MPEGRVYAERCKMDGWLRAATDEPDGSWQLVSRKFDGAVHRIWSHALPSLWQGAARDAPDYVFLIPAQTRVVERNGESWVRPYPVLACFECRSLVQSMVLLQPEGPQFYCNAYTDLRVDDEHKTISFVDMDLDVFVDREGKIELLDRGEFALHARRHSYPIELCRQIEIDIKKTIKDVKQRRGAFSLLT
;
A
#
# COMPACT_ATOMS: atom_id res chain seq x y z
N MET A 1 -21.36 -13.63 -2.52
CA MET A 1 -20.30 -13.47 -1.51
C MET A 1 -19.69 -12.09 -1.69
N PRO A 2 -19.28 -11.39 -0.62
CA PRO A 2 -18.70 -10.07 -0.76
C PRO A 2 -17.42 -10.10 -1.60
N GLU A 3 -17.22 -9.13 -2.49
CA GLU A 3 -16.15 -9.15 -3.49
C GLU A 3 -14.75 -9.27 -2.87
N GLY A 4 -14.50 -8.61 -1.74
CA GLY A 4 -13.24 -8.76 -0.99
C GLY A 4 -12.99 -10.17 -0.44
N ARG A 5 -14.04 -10.91 -0.04
CA ARG A 5 -13.92 -12.31 0.40
C ARG A 5 -13.62 -13.24 -0.78
N VAL A 6 -14.26 -13.00 -1.92
CA VAL A 6 -14.00 -13.74 -3.17
C VAL A 6 -12.58 -13.44 -3.68
N TYR A 7 -12.12 -12.19 -3.56
CA TYR A 7 -10.75 -11.81 -3.94
C TYR A 7 -9.73 -12.46 -3.01
N ALA A 8 -9.96 -12.42 -1.69
CA ALA A 8 -9.11 -13.11 -0.72
C ALA A 8 -9.13 -14.63 -0.93
N GLU A 9 -10.29 -15.23 -1.25
CA GLU A 9 -10.44 -16.66 -1.55
C GLU A 9 -9.82 -17.06 -2.90
N ARG A 10 -9.88 -16.23 -3.93
CA ARG A 10 -9.16 -16.44 -5.20
C ARG A 10 -7.65 -16.27 -5.03
N CYS A 11 -7.21 -15.25 -4.30
CA CYS A 11 -5.81 -15.15 -3.89
C CYS A 11 -5.40 -16.35 -3.03
N LYS A 12 -6.30 -16.90 -2.19
CA LYS A 12 -6.12 -18.19 -1.49
C LYS A 12 -5.95 -19.38 -2.43
N MET A 13 -6.52 -19.35 -3.62
CA MET A 13 -6.38 -20.42 -4.60
C MET A 13 -5.12 -20.27 -5.47
N ASP A 14 -4.74 -19.04 -5.82
CA ASP A 14 -3.64 -18.79 -6.76
C ASP A 14 -2.26 -18.57 -6.10
N GLY A 15 -2.18 -18.31 -4.78
CA GLY A 15 -0.93 -17.84 -4.14
C GLY A 15 -0.59 -18.31 -2.73
N TRP A 16 -1.23 -19.33 -2.15
CA TRP A 16 -1.17 -19.56 -0.69
C TRP A 16 -0.30 -20.68 -0.12
N LEU A 17 0.25 -21.61 -0.91
CA LEU A 17 1.02 -22.71 -0.29
C LEU A 17 2.52 -22.41 -0.07
N ARG A 18 3.00 -21.22 -0.43
CA ARG A 18 4.34 -20.79 -0.04
C ARG A 18 4.25 -19.70 1.01
N ALA A 19 4.53 -20.07 2.25
CA ALA A 19 5.00 -19.09 3.23
C ALA A 19 6.21 -18.36 2.62
N ALA A 20 6.35 -17.06 2.87
CA ALA A 20 7.58 -16.35 2.57
C ALA A 20 8.75 -17.12 3.21
N THR A 21 9.68 -17.61 2.39
CA THR A 21 10.90 -18.28 2.86
C THR A 21 12.03 -17.27 2.81
N ASP A 22 12.94 -17.26 3.78
CA ASP A 22 14.08 -16.33 3.73
C ASP A 22 15.08 -16.59 2.57
N GLU A 23 14.83 -17.61 1.74
CA GLU A 23 15.60 -17.92 0.53
C GLU A 23 15.18 -17.02 -0.65
N PRO A 24 16.13 -16.49 -1.46
CA PRO A 24 15.80 -15.72 -2.64
C PRO A 24 15.11 -16.59 -3.69
N ASP A 25 13.79 -16.51 -3.77
CA ASP A 25 12.95 -17.25 -4.73
C ASP A 25 12.65 -16.45 -6.00
N GLY A 26 13.28 -15.28 -6.16
CA GLY A 26 13.03 -14.34 -7.25
C GLY A 26 11.80 -13.44 -7.03
N SER A 27 11.22 -13.47 -5.82
CA SER A 27 10.21 -12.50 -5.39
C SER A 27 10.77 -11.08 -5.30
N TRP A 28 9.84 -10.13 -5.32
CA TRP A 28 10.15 -8.72 -5.20
C TRP A 28 10.24 -8.26 -3.75
N GLN A 29 10.99 -7.20 -3.50
CA GLN A 29 10.96 -6.47 -2.23
C GLN A 29 10.21 -5.15 -2.40
N LEU A 30 9.41 -4.78 -1.39
CA LEU A 30 8.91 -3.41 -1.23
C LEU A 30 9.77 -2.69 -0.21
N VAL A 31 10.27 -1.51 -0.57
CA VAL A 31 11.13 -0.69 0.29
C VAL A 31 10.53 0.72 0.42
N SER A 32 9.95 1.00 1.57
CA SER A 32 9.52 2.34 1.95
C SER A 32 10.67 3.09 2.61
N ARG A 33 10.88 4.34 2.22
CA ARG A 33 11.86 5.27 2.81
C ARG A 33 11.16 6.51 3.34
N LYS A 34 11.77 7.24 4.27
CA LYS A 34 11.35 8.61 4.59
C LYS A 34 12.02 9.60 3.64
N PHE A 35 11.54 10.85 3.65
CA PHE A 35 12.01 11.91 2.77
C PHE A 35 13.53 12.19 2.88
N ASP A 36 14.11 11.96 4.06
CA ASP A 36 15.56 12.07 4.28
C ASP A 36 16.38 10.89 3.69
N GLY A 37 15.72 9.94 3.03
CA GLY A 37 16.32 8.75 2.42
C GLY A 37 16.47 7.57 3.37
N ALA A 38 16.21 7.74 4.66
CA ALA A 38 16.29 6.66 5.63
C ALA A 38 15.26 5.57 5.31
N VAL A 39 15.64 4.30 5.45
CA VAL A 39 14.71 3.18 5.33
C VAL A 39 13.63 3.32 6.41
N HIS A 40 12.37 3.25 6.00
CA HIS A 40 11.23 3.21 6.90
C HIS A 40 10.81 1.76 7.16
N ARG A 41 10.47 1.04 6.09
CA ARG A 41 10.03 -0.37 6.14
C ARG A 41 10.52 -1.15 4.92
N ILE A 42 10.81 -2.43 5.13
CA ILE A 42 11.12 -3.38 4.07
C ILE A 42 10.17 -4.56 4.21
N TRP A 43 9.38 -4.84 3.18
CA TRP A 43 8.66 -6.11 3.03
C TRP A 43 9.55 -7.05 2.25
N SER A 44 9.91 -8.19 2.86
CA SER A 44 10.89 -9.10 2.28
C SER A 44 10.42 -9.81 1.02
N HIS A 45 9.10 -9.92 0.82
CA HIS A 45 8.48 -10.65 -0.28
C HIS A 45 7.24 -9.93 -0.82
N ALA A 46 7.18 -9.87 -2.14
CA ALA A 46 6.06 -9.36 -2.91
C ALA A 46 6.03 -10.04 -4.28
N LEU A 47 4.85 -10.26 -4.82
CA LEU A 47 4.64 -10.89 -6.11
C LEU A 47 3.89 -9.91 -7.01
N PRO A 48 4.40 -9.56 -8.20
CA PRO A 48 3.63 -8.82 -9.19
C PRO A 48 2.30 -9.53 -9.43
N SER A 49 1.22 -8.76 -9.41
CA SER A 49 -0.14 -9.28 -9.50
C SER A 49 -0.95 -8.48 -10.52
N LEU A 50 -1.96 -9.13 -11.09
CA LEU A 50 -2.91 -8.46 -11.96
C LEU A 50 -4.10 -7.98 -11.12
N TRP A 51 -4.53 -6.75 -11.35
CA TRP A 51 -5.76 -6.23 -10.77
C TRP A 51 -6.96 -7.03 -11.29
N GLN A 52 -7.70 -7.69 -10.40
CA GLN A 52 -8.90 -8.45 -10.77
C GLN A 52 -10.23 -7.70 -10.50
N GLY A 53 -10.18 -6.44 -10.07
CA GLY A 53 -11.36 -5.60 -9.88
C GLY A 53 -11.81 -4.88 -11.17
N ALA A 54 -12.60 -3.82 -11.04
CA ALA A 54 -13.09 -3.06 -12.20
C ALA A 54 -11.93 -2.41 -12.98
N ALA A 55 -11.86 -2.66 -14.29
CA ALA A 55 -10.73 -2.24 -15.13
C ALA A 55 -10.61 -0.72 -15.32
N ARG A 56 -11.72 0.02 -15.21
CA ARG A 56 -11.76 1.46 -15.52
C ARG A 56 -10.90 2.31 -14.57
N ASP A 57 -10.66 1.80 -13.36
CA ASP A 57 -9.92 2.48 -12.29
C ASP A 57 -8.81 1.56 -11.73
N ALA A 58 -8.25 0.67 -12.56
CA ALA A 58 -7.19 -0.25 -12.14
C ALA A 58 -5.91 0.51 -11.73
N PRO A 59 -5.24 0.11 -10.64
CA PRO A 59 -3.92 0.65 -10.29
C PRO A 59 -2.89 0.35 -11.39
N ASP A 60 -1.88 1.21 -11.53
CA ASP A 60 -0.81 1.05 -12.52
C ASP A 60 0.11 -0.12 -12.15
N TYR A 61 0.41 -0.30 -10.85
CA TYR A 61 1.13 -1.45 -10.32
C TYR A 61 0.39 -2.08 -9.16
N VAL A 62 0.32 -3.41 -9.15
CA VAL A 62 -0.24 -4.20 -8.05
C VAL A 62 0.75 -5.27 -7.65
N PHE A 63 1.07 -5.31 -6.35
CA PHE A 63 1.89 -6.35 -5.76
C PHE A 63 1.10 -7.06 -4.66
N LEU A 64 1.07 -8.39 -4.70
CA LEU A 64 0.59 -9.22 -3.61
C LEU A 64 1.73 -9.45 -2.62
N ILE A 65 1.56 -8.99 -1.40
CA ILE A 65 2.39 -9.33 -0.25
C ILE A 65 1.73 -10.52 0.44
N PRO A 66 2.31 -11.73 0.39
CA PRO A 66 1.73 -12.91 1.04
C PRO A 66 1.57 -12.74 2.55
N ALA A 67 0.64 -13.48 3.15
CA ALA A 67 0.59 -13.63 4.59
C ALA A 67 1.93 -14.16 5.13
N GLN A 68 2.24 -13.82 6.38
CA GLN A 68 3.51 -14.18 7.05
C GLN A 68 4.77 -13.57 6.41
N THR A 69 4.64 -12.66 5.45
CA THR A 69 5.80 -11.89 4.94
C THR A 69 6.41 -11.08 6.08
N ARG A 70 7.73 -11.21 6.24
CA ARG A 70 8.50 -10.44 7.22
C ARG A 70 8.58 -8.98 6.78
N VAL A 71 8.12 -8.10 7.66
CA VAL A 71 8.28 -6.64 7.52
C VAL A 71 9.30 -6.19 8.53
N VAL A 72 10.36 -5.53 8.07
CA VAL A 72 11.44 -5.00 8.91
C VAL A 72 11.28 -3.49 9.01
N GLU A 73 11.18 -2.98 10.23
CA GLU A 73 11.10 -1.55 10.55
C GLU A 73 12.51 -0.94 10.60
N ARG A 74 12.59 0.40 10.53
CA ARG A 74 13.86 1.15 10.59
C ARG A 74 14.76 0.76 11.77
N ASN A 75 14.17 0.46 12.93
CA ASN A 75 14.90 0.11 14.15
C ASN A 75 15.40 -1.36 14.17
N GLY A 76 15.14 -2.13 13.12
CA GLY A 76 15.52 -3.54 13.01
C GLY A 76 14.50 -4.51 13.62
N GLU A 77 13.46 -4.01 14.29
CA GLU A 77 12.33 -4.84 14.71
C GLU A 77 11.61 -5.38 13.48
N SER A 78 11.03 -6.56 13.61
CA SER A 78 10.26 -7.14 12.51
C SER A 78 8.97 -7.78 12.99
N TRP A 79 7.95 -7.70 12.13
CA TRP A 79 6.63 -8.26 12.39
C TRP A 79 6.09 -8.94 11.13
N VAL A 80 5.02 -9.71 11.31
CA VAL A 80 4.30 -10.43 10.25
C VAL A 80 2.79 -10.23 10.41
N ARG A 81 2.03 -10.41 9.32
CA ARG A 81 0.55 -10.42 9.35
C ARG A 81 0.01 -11.78 8.96
N PRO A 82 -1.10 -12.25 9.57
CA PRO A 82 -1.69 -13.55 9.24
C PRO A 82 -2.55 -13.54 7.96
N TYR A 83 -2.59 -12.41 7.25
CA TYR A 83 -3.35 -12.22 6.02
C TYR A 83 -2.51 -11.47 4.98
N PRO A 84 -2.81 -11.64 3.67
CA PRO A 84 -2.09 -10.97 2.61
C PRO A 84 -2.48 -9.50 2.48
N VAL A 85 -1.63 -8.73 1.81
CA VAL A 85 -1.85 -7.32 1.49
C VAL A 85 -1.67 -7.11 -0.01
N LEU A 86 -2.53 -6.33 -0.65
CA LEU A 86 -2.25 -5.80 -1.99
C LEU A 86 -1.65 -4.41 -1.82
N ALA A 87 -0.45 -4.21 -2.34
CA ALA A 87 0.12 -2.88 -2.52
C ALA A 87 -0.25 -2.38 -3.92
N CYS A 88 -1.14 -1.39 -3.98
CA CYS A 88 -1.64 -0.80 -5.20
C CYS A 88 -1.06 0.61 -5.38
N PHE A 89 -0.34 0.84 -6.47
CA PHE A 89 0.29 2.12 -6.79
C PHE A 89 -0.39 2.75 -8.01
N GLU A 90 -0.59 4.08 -7.94
CA GLU A 90 -1.17 4.88 -9.00
C GLU A 90 -0.14 5.94 -9.44
N CYS A 91 0.40 5.84 -10.65
CA CYS A 91 1.42 6.75 -11.17
C CYS A 91 0.93 8.20 -11.34
N ARG A 92 -0.40 8.42 -11.29
CA ARG A 92 -1.05 9.73 -11.43
C ARG A 92 -1.58 10.28 -10.11
N SER A 93 -1.23 9.65 -8.99
CA SER A 93 -1.66 10.02 -7.64
C SER A 93 -0.48 9.91 -6.69
N LEU A 94 -0.37 10.82 -5.74
CA LEU A 94 0.60 10.72 -4.64
C LEU A 94 0.06 9.93 -3.45
N VAL A 95 -0.92 9.05 -3.68
CA VAL A 95 -1.51 8.18 -2.65
C VAL A 95 -1.58 6.76 -3.17
N GLN A 96 -0.89 5.84 -2.50
CA GLN A 96 -0.98 4.40 -2.76
C GLN A 96 -2.06 3.79 -1.87
N SER A 97 -2.52 2.58 -2.17
CA SER A 97 -3.46 1.84 -1.33
C SER A 97 -2.88 0.50 -0.93
N MET A 98 -2.65 0.30 0.37
CA MET A 98 -2.34 -1.00 0.98
C MET A 98 -3.66 -1.65 1.41
N VAL A 99 -4.14 -2.62 0.64
CA VAL A 99 -5.39 -3.34 0.90
C VAL A 99 -5.12 -4.54 1.79
N LEU A 100 -5.51 -4.47 3.05
CA LEU A 100 -5.37 -5.56 4.01
C LEU A 100 -6.52 -6.53 3.80
N LEU A 101 -6.24 -7.71 3.23
CA LEU A 101 -7.24 -8.72 2.88
C LEU A 101 -7.60 -9.59 4.09
N GLN A 102 -8.15 -8.96 5.13
CA GLN A 102 -8.54 -9.66 6.36
C GLN A 102 -9.74 -10.60 6.11
N PRO A 103 -9.84 -11.71 6.86
CA PRO A 103 -10.97 -12.65 6.72
C PRO A 103 -12.34 -12.00 6.90
N GLU A 104 -12.44 -10.99 7.76
CA GLU A 104 -13.68 -10.30 8.11
C GLU A 104 -14.08 -9.21 7.10
N GLY A 105 -13.20 -8.88 6.14
CA GLY A 105 -13.41 -7.84 5.14
C GLY A 105 -12.15 -6.99 4.92
N PRO A 106 -12.01 -6.36 3.75
CA PRO A 106 -10.84 -5.56 3.45
C PRO A 106 -10.81 -4.28 4.29
N GLN A 107 -9.60 -3.89 4.73
CA GLN A 107 -9.31 -2.56 5.27
C GLN A 107 -8.22 -1.92 4.41
N PHE A 108 -8.13 -0.59 4.44
CA PHE A 108 -7.22 0.15 3.56
C PHE A 108 -6.36 1.10 4.38
N TYR A 109 -5.06 1.04 4.16
CA TYR A 109 -4.13 2.10 4.53
C TYR A 109 -3.69 2.79 3.23
N CYS A 110 -4.17 4.00 3.03
CA CYS A 110 -3.86 4.78 1.85
C CYS A 110 -2.81 5.82 2.20
N ASN A 111 -1.55 5.53 1.87
CA ASN A 111 -0.41 6.32 2.32
C ASN A 111 -0.02 7.34 1.27
N ALA A 112 0.18 8.59 1.68
CA ALA A 112 0.81 9.57 0.82
C ALA A 112 2.26 9.16 0.54
N TYR A 113 2.67 9.24 -0.73
CA TYR A 113 4.01 8.82 -1.14
C TYR A 113 4.53 9.62 -2.33
N THR A 114 5.85 9.59 -2.52
CA THR A 114 6.54 10.12 -3.70
C THR A 114 7.59 9.14 -4.22
N ASP A 115 8.23 9.51 -5.33
CA ASP A 115 9.44 8.86 -5.85
C ASP A 115 9.31 7.35 -6.04
N LEU A 116 8.18 6.91 -6.64
CA LEU A 116 8.00 5.52 -7.02
C LEU A 116 9.11 5.09 -7.98
N ARG A 117 9.81 4.02 -7.63
CA ARG A 117 10.80 3.38 -8.50
C ARG A 117 10.53 1.89 -8.54
N VAL A 118 10.48 1.36 -9.76
CA VAL A 118 10.36 -0.08 -10.03
C VAL A 118 11.65 -0.52 -10.70
N ASP A 119 12.40 -1.38 -10.02
CA ASP A 119 13.67 -1.93 -10.46
C ASP A 119 13.47 -3.42 -10.78
N ASP A 120 13.27 -3.71 -12.07
CA ASP A 120 13.06 -5.06 -12.58
C ASP A 120 14.31 -5.95 -12.45
N GLU A 121 15.52 -5.36 -12.49
CA GLU A 121 16.77 -6.10 -12.43
C GLU A 121 17.00 -6.62 -11.01
N HIS A 122 16.76 -5.77 -10.01
CA HIS A 122 16.96 -6.09 -8.60
C HIS A 122 15.66 -6.51 -7.89
N LYS A 123 14.56 -6.66 -8.65
CA LYS A 123 13.23 -7.05 -8.14
C LYS A 123 12.83 -6.21 -6.93
N THR A 124 12.99 -4.89 -7.03
CA THR A 124 12.69 -3.98 -5.93
C THR A 124 11.75 -2.90 -6.39
N ILE A 125 10.69 -2.67 -5.62
CA ILE A 125 9.87 -1.48 -5.72
C ILE A 125 10.13 -0.61 -4.49
N SER A 126 10.47 0.66 -4.72
CA SER A 126 10.75 1.60 -3.64
C SER A 126 10.00 2.90 -3.81
N PHE A 127 9.69 3.53 -2.68
CA PHE A 127 8.95 4.77 -2.63
C PHE A 127 9.30 5.53 -1.36
N VAL A 128 9.05 6.84 -1.37
CA VAL A 128 9.19 7.72 -0.21
C VAL A 128 7.81 7.87 0.43
N ASP A 129 7.70 7.49 1.69
CA ASP A 129 6.54 7.66 2.55
C ASP A 129 6.50 9.09 3.09
N MET A 130 5.35 9.73 2.94
CA MET A 130 5.12 11.13 3.28
C MET A 130 4.31 11.30 4.57
N ASP A 131 4.25 10.28 5.42
CA ASP A 131 3.59 10.27 6.74
C ASP A 131 2.07 10.50 6.77
N LEU A 132 1.43 11.04 5.71
CA LEU A 132 0.01 11.36 5.73
C LEU A 132 -0.83 10.21 5.20
N ASP A 133 -1.61 9.57 6.08
CA ASP A 133 -2.35 8.36 5.74
C ASP A 133 -3.86 8.52 5.89
N VAL A 134 -4.61 7.91 4.97
CA VAL A 134 -6.06 7.70 5.12
C VAL A 134 -6.29 6.24 5.48
N PHE A 135 -6.85 5.99 6.65
CA PHE A 135 -7.34 4.68 7.04
C PHE A 135 -8.81 4.53 6.66
N VAL A 136 -9.18 3.36 6.13
CA VAL A 136 -10.55 2.99 5.83
C VAL A 136 -10.85 1.63 6.45
N ASP A 137 -11.85 1.58 7.33
CA ASP A 137 -12.30 0.31 7.90
C ASP A 137 -13.16 -0.49 6.91
N ARG A 138 -13.54 -1.71 7.32
CA ARG A 138 -14.31 -2.64 6.46
C ARG A 138 -15.74 -2.14 6.19
N GLU A 139 -16.25 -1.25 7.03
CA GLU A 139 -17.53 -0.57 6.87
C GLU A 139 -17.43 0.68 5.98
N GLY A 140 -16.22 1.05 5.53
CA GLY A 140 -15.96 2.21 4.69
C GLY A 140 -15.88 3.53 5.48
N LYS A 141 -15.77 3.48 6.81
CA LYS A 141 -15.51 4.67 7.62
C LYS A 141 -14.08 5.13 7.39
N ILE A 142 -13.93 6.44 7.24
CA ILE A 142 -12.67 7.07 6.88
C ILE A 142 -12.09 7.79 8.10
N GLU A 143 -10.81 7.59 8.35
CA GLU A 143 -10.01 8.31 9.32
C GLU A 143 -8.74 8.84 8.65
N LEU A 144 -8.33 10.05 9.02
CA LEU A 144 -7.11 10.67 8.49
C LEU A 144 -6.10 10.74 9.62
N LEU A 145 -5.01 10.00 9.45
CA LEU A 145 -3.98 9.78 10.45
C LEU A 145 -2.78 10.70 10.20
N ASP A 146 -1.94 10.85 11.23
CA ASP A 146 -0.57 11.37 11.13
C ASP A 146 -0.39 12.77 10.50
N ARG A 147 -1.47 13.57 10.45
CA ARG A 147 -1.46 14.99 10.06
C ARG A 147 -0.38 15.82 10.77
N GLY A 148 -0.18 15.54 12.06
CA GLY A 148 0.81 16.24 12.88
C GLY A 148 2.25 15.91 12.48
N GLU A 149 2.51 14.63 12.19
CA GLU A 149 3.83 14.15 11.75
C GLU A 149 4.15 14.71 10.36
N PHE A 150 3.22 14.61 9.41
CA PHE A 150 3.37 15.21 8.09
C PHE A 150 3.67 16.71 8.16
N ALA A 151 2.92 17.49 8.95
CA ALA A 151 3.14 18.93 9.08
C ALA A 151 4.50 19.25 9.72
N LEU A 152 4.95 18.44 10.69
CA LEU A 152 6.27 18.57 11.31
C LEU A 152 7.38 18.27 10.31
N HIS A 153 7.29 17.16 9.58
CA HIS A 153 8.29 16.74 8.60
C HIS A 153 8.33 17.67 7.39
N ALA A 154 7.19 18.16 6.92
CA ALA A 154 7.13 19.16 5.86
C ALA A 154 7.91 20.43 6.20
N ARG A 155 7.82 20.89 7.46
CA ARG A 155 8.62 22.02 7.95
C ARG A 155 10.09 21.66 8.12
N ARG A 156 10.38 20.52 8.76
CA ARG A 156 11.75 20.07 9.07
C ARG A 156 12.58 19.86 7.82
N HIS A 157 11.99 19.26 6.79
CA HIS A 157 12.67 18.88 5.56
C HIS A 157 12.38 19.85 4.40
N SER A 158 11.63 20.93 4.65
CA SER A 158 11.28 21.94 3.66
C SER A 158 10.64 21.33 2.40
N TYR A 159 9.59 20.52 2.59
CA TYR A 159 8.85 19.95 1.47
C TYR A 159 8.37 21.09 0.54
N PRO A 160 8.47 20.94 -0.79
CA PRO A 160 7.94 21.93 -1.72
C PRO A 160 6.46 22.19 -1.47
N ILE A 161 6.05 23.45 -1.48
CA ILE A 161 4.66 23.84 -1.20
C ILE A 161 3.70 23.20 -2.21
N GLU A 162 4.11 23.13 -3.47
CA GLU A 162 3.39 22.49 -4.57
C GLU A 162 3.20 20.99 -4.31
N LEU A 163 4.21 20.32 -3.76
CA LEU A 163 4.13 18.91 -3.37
C LEU A 163 3.09 18.70 -2.27
N CYS A 164 3.16 19.49 -1.19
CA CYS A 164 2.19 19.41 -0.10
C CYS A 164 0.75 19.66 -0.61
N ARG A 165 0.56 20.65 -1.49
CA ARG A 165 -0.74 20.92 -2.11
C ARG A 165 -1.23 19.74 -2.95
N GLN A 166 -0.35 19.11 -3.74
CA GLN A 166 -0.73 17.96 -4.56
C GLN A 166 -1.12 16.76 -3.69
N ILE A 167 -0.37 16.47 -2.62
CA ILE A 167 -0.72 15.43 -1.65
C ILE A 167 -2.11 15.69 -1.05
N GLU A 168 -2.42 16.92 -0.62
CA GLU A 168 -3.75 17.24 -0.08
C GLU A 168 -4.89 17.07 -1.12
N ILE A 169 -4.62 17.38 -2.40
CA ILE A 169 -5.58 17.17 -3.49
C ILE A 169 -5.83 15.67 -3.67
N ASP A 170 -4.76 14.86 -3.70
CA ASP A 170 -4.86 13.42 -3.93
C ASP A 170 -5.50 12.71 -2.73
N ILE A 171 -5.24 13.15 -1.49
CA ILE A 171 -5.96 12.67 -0.30
C ILE A 171 -7.47 12.96 -0.41
N LYS A 172 -7.87 14.16 -0.83
CA LYS A 172 -9.29 14.49 -1.06
C LYS A 172 -9.90 13.64 -2.17
N LYS A 173 -9.15 13.36 -3.24
CA LYS A 173 -9.56 12.43 -4.30
C LYS A 173 -9.74 11.02 -3.74
N THR A 174 -8.79 10.49 -2.98
CA THR A 174 -8.88 9.17 -2.34
C THR A 174 -10.11 9.06 -1.45
N ILE A 175 -10.39 10.06 -0.61
CA ILE A 175 -11.62 10.10 0.20
C ILE A 175 -12.89 10.05 -0.66
N LYS A 176 -12.89 10.73 -1.81
CA LYS A 176 -14.00 10.67 -2.77
C LYS A 176 -14.10 9.28 -3.40
N ASP A 177 -12.98 8.67 -3.76
CA ASP A 177 -12.92 7.34 -4.38
C ASP A 177 -13.41 6.25 -3.42
N VAL A 178 -13.11 6.36 -2.13
CA VAL A 178 -13.68 5.49 -1.08
C VAL A 178 -15.21 5.59 -1.06
N LYS A 179 -15.75 6.82 -0.98
CA LYS A 179 -17.21 7.06 -0.95
C LYS A 179 -17.93 6.57 -2.21
N GLN A 180 -17.22 6.58 -3.34
CA GLN A 180 -17.74 6.15 -4.64
C GLN A 180 -17.39 4.69 -4.97
N ARG A 181 -16.66 4.00 -4.08
CA ARG A 181 -16.16 2.62 -4.26
C ARG A 181 -15.44 2.41 -5.59
N ARG A 182 -14.54 3.34 -5.94
CA ARG A 182 -13.73 3.29 -7.17
C ARG A 182 -12.36 2.69 -6.94
N GLY A 183 -11.75 2.14 -8.00
CA GLY A 183 -10.42 1.54 -7.96
C GLY A 183 -10.30 0.47 -6.89
N ALA A 184 -9.27 0.55 -6.04
CA ALA A 184 -9.04 -0.39 -4.94
C ALA A 184 -10.26 -0.55 -4.01
N PHE A 185 -11.03 0.53 -3.83
CA PHE A 185 -12.18 0.58 -2.92
C PHE A 185 -13.43 -0.11 -3.47
N SER A 186 -13.43 -0.60 -4.70
CA SER A 186 -14.51 -1.47 -5.19
C SER A 186 -14.59 -2.78 -4.40
N LEU A 187 -13.51 -3.15 -3.72
CA LEU A 187 -13.45 -4.33 -2.85
C LEU A 187 -14.23 -4.15 -1.52
N LEU A 188 -14.57 -2.92 -1.13
CA LEU A 188 -15.45 -2.68 0.01
C LEU A 188 -16.78 -3.38 -0.22
N THR A 189 -17.34 -3.96 0.84
CA THR A 189 -18.54 -4.81 0.80
C THR A 189 -19.81 -4.07 1.13
#